data_AF-A0A6B2CSQ9-F1
#
_entry.id   AF-A0A6B2CSQ9-F1
#
_cell.length_a   1.000
_cell.length_b   1.000
_cell.length_c   1.000
_cell.angle_alpha   90.00
_cell.angle_beta   90.00
_cell.angle_gamma   90.00
#
_symmetry.space_group_name_H-M   'P 1'
#
loop_
_entity.id
_entity.type
_entity.pdbx_description
1 polymer ?
#
loop_
_entity_poly.entity_id
_entity_poly.type
_entity_poly.pdbx_seq_one_letter_code
_entity_poly.pdbx_strand_id
1 'polypeptide(L)'
;MERVKKWLVLRERLVEIAKVLRKFPWMVDVIRPRLASILHPYAVEVYVARDGSEACLSLNPPKAYCAQNGSVREVKLELEFKRYETYEDKIREVYKPKGLLAYTTAAREYVRIL
;
A
#
# COMPACT_ATOMS: atom_id res chain seq x y z
N MET A 1 3.41 -5.99 -30.77
CA MET A 1 3.34 -4.80 -29.89
C MET A 1 2.81 -5.11 -28.49
N GLU A 2 1.78 -5.94 -28.33
CA GLU A 2 1.12 -6.16 -27.03
C GLU A 2 2.01 -6.81 -25.94
N ARG A 3 2.88 -7.76 -26.30
CA ARG A 3 3.86 -8.37 -25.38
C ARG A 3 4.85 -7.36 -24.76
N VAL A 4 5.33 -6.42 -25.58
CA VAL A 4 6.26 -5.38 -25.14
C VAL A 4 5.58 -4.45 -24.12
N LYS A 5 4.31 -4.09 -24.37
CA LYS A 5 3.51 -3.29 -23.42
C LYS A 5 3.31 -4.00 -22.08
N LYS A 6 2.94 -5.30 -22.10
CA LYS A 6 2.77 -6.08 -20.86
C LYS A 6 4.06 -6.19 -20.05
N TRP A 7 5.20 -6.33 -20.71
CA TRP A 7 6.51 -6.36 -20.06
C TRP A 7 6.89 -5.03 -19.43
N LEU A 8 6.64 -3.91 -20.12
CA LEU A 8 6.87 -2.56 -19.59
C LEU A 8 6.06 -2.31 -18.31
N VAL A 9 4.76 -2.64 -18.32
CA VAL A 9 3.88 -2.48 -17.15
C VAL A 9 4.37 -3.31 -15.96
N LEU A 10 4.75 -4.57 -16.19
CA LEU A 10 5.29 -5.42 -15.12
C LEU A 10 6.61 -4.88 -14.56
N ARG A 11 7.51 -4.40 -15.43
CA ARG A 11 8.78 -3.80 -15.03
C ARG A 11 8.57 -2.55 -14.19
N GLU A 12 7.68 -1.65 -14.61
CA GLU A 12 7.32 -0.45 -13.84
C GLU A 12 6.76 -0.82 -12.48
N ARG A 13 5.87 -1.81 -12.42
CA ARG A 13 5.30 -2.32 -11.15
C ARG A 13 6.38 -2.85 -10.20
N LEU A 14 7.33 -3.64 -10.70
CA LEU A 14 8.43 -4.16 -9.89
C LEU A 14 9.34 -3.05 -9.37
N VAL A 15 9.58 -2.01 -10.18
CA VAL A 15 10.36 -0.83 -9.75
C VAL A 15 9.63 -0.07 -8.63
N GLU A 16 8.31 0.10 -8.73
CA GLU A 16 7.52 0.70 -7.65
C GLU A 16 7.57 -0.13 -6.37
N ILE A 17 7.40 -1.45 -6.47
CA ILE A 17 7.51 -2.36 -5.32
C ILE A 17 8.88 -2.19 -4.65
N ALA A 18 9.96 -2.22 -5.43
CA ALA A 18 11.31 -2.04 -4.90
C ALA A 18 11.51 -0.68 -4.21
N LYS A 19 10.94 0.41 -4.76
CA LYS A 19 10.97 1.74 -4.13
C LYS A 19 10.23 1.74 -2.79
N VAL A 20 9.05 1.13 -2.73
CA VAL A 20 8.25 1.06 -1.50
C VAL A 20 8.93 0.22 -0.43
N LEU A 21 9.47 -0.94 -0.78
CA LEU A 21 10.20 -1.78 0.18
C LEU A 21 11.46 -1.10 0.73
N ARG A 22 12.12 -0.22 -0.05
CA ARG A 22 13.22 0.61 0.44
C ARG A 22 12.75 1.73 1.37
N LYS A 23 11.60 2.35 1.08
CA LYS A 23 10.98 3.40 1.91
C LYS A 23 10.45 2.84 3.23
N PHE A 24 9.96 1.60 3.23
CA PHE A 24 9.39 0.93 4.40
C PHE A 24 10.03 -0.44 4.63
N PRO A 25 11.26 -0.50 5.18
CA PRO A 25 11.99 -1.75 5.37
C PRO A 25 11.23 -2.82 6.15
N TRP A 26 10.40 -2.43 7.12
CA TRP A 26 9.57 -3.34 7.93
C TRP A 26 8.59 -4.19 7.08
N MET A 27 8.20 -3.71 5.89
CA MET A 27 7.32 -4.48 5.00
C MET A 27 8.00 -5.75 4.49
N VAL A 28 9.34 -5.74 4.38
CA VAL A 28 10.13 -6.92 4.01
C VAL A 28 9.95 -8.02 5.04
N ASP A 29 9.91 -7.68 6.33
CA ASP A 29 9.74 -8.66 7.40
C ASP A 29 8.33 -9.27 7.41
N VAL A 30 7.33 -8.51 6.99
CA VAL A 30 5.93 -9.00 6.84
C VAL A 30 5.78 -9.88 5.59
N ILE A 31 6.48 -9.55 4.51
CA ILE A 31 6.40 -10.24 3.21
C ILE A 31 7.27 -11.49 3.18
N ARG A 32 8.47 -11.47 3.77
CA ARG A 32 9.45 -12.56 3.75
C ARG A 32 8.87 -13.93 4.13
N PRO A 33 8.14 -14.11 5.24
CA PRO A 33 7.53 -15.41 5.58
C PRO A 33 6.38 -15.82 4.64
N ARG A 34 5.82 -14.89 3.84
CA ARG A 34 4.65 -15.10 2.98
C ARG A 34 4.97 -15.14 1.48
N LEU A 35 6.22 -14.87 1.13
CA LEU A 35 6.75 -14.85 -0.22
C LEU A 35 6.70 -16.23 -0.90
N ALA A 36 6.71 -17.31 -0.12
CA ALA A 36 6.71 -18.68 -0.62
C ALA A 36 5.37 -19.12 -1.26
N SER A 37 4.26 -18.40 -1.04
CA SER A 37 2.93 -18.92 -1.46
C SER A 37 2.03 -17.96 -2.25
N ILE A 38 2.13 -16.61 -2.15
CA ILE A 38 0.96 -15.78 -2.54
C ILE A 38 1.24 -14.50 -3.37
N LEU A 39 2.45 -13.95 -3.43
CA LEU A 39 2.57 -12.57 -3.93
C LEU A 39 2.74 -12.46 -5.45
N HIS A 40 1.61 -12.52 -6.15
CA HIS A 40 1.51 -11.89 -7.46
C HIS A 40 1.74 -10.38 -7.29
N PRO A 41 2.58 -9.71 -8.11
CA PRO A 41 2.91 -8.28 -7.95
C PRO A 41 1.72 -7.30 -7.92
N TYR A 42 0.54 -7.76 -8.35
CA TYR A 42 -0.71 -6.98 -8.35
C TYR A 42 -1.60 -7.24 -7.12
N ALA A 43 -1.28 -8.22 -6.28
CA ALA A 43 -2.00 -8.48 -5.03
C ALA A 43 -1.48 -7.61 -3.86
N VAL A 44 -0.31 -6.99 -4.04
CA VAL A 44 0.29 -6.10 -3.04
C VAL A 44 -0.30 -4.71 -3.21
N GLU A 45 -1.00 -4.24 -2.20
CA GLU A 45 -1.47 -2.87 -2.10
C GLU A 45 -0.78 -2.17 -0.94
N VAL A 46 -0.35 -0.93 -1.17
CA VAL A 46 0.27 -0.12 -0.12
C VAL A 46 -0.41 1.22 -0.04
N TYR A 47 -0.83 1.55 1.18
CA TYR A 47 -1.54 2.78 1.50
C TYR A 47 -0.68 3.61 2.45
N VAL A 48 -0.54 4.89 2.16
CA VAL A 48 0.21 5.83 3.02
C VAL A 48 -0.72 6.96 3.42
N ALA A 49 -0.78 7.25 4.71
CA ALA A 49 -1.52 8.40 5.20
C ALA A 49 -0.92 9.69 4.63
N ARG A 50 -1.75 10.65 4.19
CA ARG A 50 -1.26 11.90 3.57
C ARG A 50 -0.36 12.72 4.50
N ASP A 51 -0.60 12.64 5.80
CA ASP A 51 0.21 13.29 6.83
C ASP A 51 1.52 12.54 7.13
N GLY A 52 1.76 11.38 6.49
CA GLY A 52 2.93 10.54 6.71
C GLY A 52 2.94 9.82 8.05
N SER A 53 1.86 9.90 8.84
CA SER A 53 1.78 9.32 10.19
C SER A 53 1.76 7.79 10.18
N GLU A 54 1.37 7.20 9.04
CA GLU A 54 1.10 5.78 8.93
C GLU A 54 1.35 5.25 7.52
N ALA A 55 1.87 4.03 7.44
CA ALA A 55 1.94 3.27 6.20
C ALA A 55 1.38 1.86 6.43
N CYS A 56 0.57 1.40 5.49
CA CYS A 56 -0.14 0.13 5.54
C CYS A 56 0.18 -0.73 4.32
N LEU A 57 0.44 -2.01 4.56
CA LEU A 57 0.61 -3.06 3.58
C LEU A 57 -0.61 -3.99 3.62
N SER A 58 -1.37 -4.05 2.54
CA SER A 58 -2.46 -5.01 2.35
C SER A 58 -2.05 -6.05 1.31
N LEU A 59 -2.11 -7.32 1.72
CA LEU A 59 -1.85 -8.47 0.83
C LEU A 59 -3.14 -9.21 0.45
N ASN A 60 -4.19 -8.98 1.22
CA ASN A 60 -5.52 -9.55 1.01
C ASN A 60 -6.54 -8.65 1.73
N PRO A 61 -7.07 -7.61 1.06
CA PRO A 61 -8.04 -6.69 1.65
C PRO A 61 -9.24 -7.43 2.30
N PRO A 62 -9.78 -6.93 3.43
CA PRO A 62 -9.43 -5.70 4.13
C PRO A 62 -8.31 -5.87 5.18
N LYS A 63 -7.63 -7.02 5.23
CA LYS A 63 -6.57 -7.27 6.23
C LYS A 63 -5.26 -6.60 5.80
N ALA A 64 -4.77 -5.70 6.64
CA ALA A 64 -3.54 -4.95 6.41
C ALA A 64 -2.61 -4.97 7.63
N TYR A 65 -1.32 -4.81 7.38
CA TYR A 65 -0.32 -4.53 8.40
C TYR A 65 0.00 -3.06 8.31
N CYS A 66 -0.12 -2.33 9.41
CA CYS A 66 0.16 -0.92 9.41
C CYS A 66 1.20 -0.57 10.46
N ALA A 67 2.06 0.37 10.09
CA ALA A 67 3.11 0.91 10.94
C ALA A 67 2.75 2.33 11.36
N GLN A 68 2.74 2.56 12.66
CA GLN A 68 2.54 3.88 13.29
C GLN A 68 3.51 3.98 14.46
N ASN A 69 4.23 5.09 14.57
CA ASN A 69 5.17 5.36 15.66
C ASN A 69 6.19 4.23 15.91
N GLY A 70 6.66 3.57 14.84
CA GLY A 70 7.63 2.47 14.94
C GLY A 70 7.06 1.11 15.37
N SER A 71 5.76 1.04 15.68
CA SER A 71 5.06 -0.22 15.96
C SER A 71 4.33 -0.72 14.71
N VAL A 72 4.46 -2.01 14.39
CA VAL A 72 3.73 -2.66 13.30
C VAL A 72 2.65 -3.55 13.88
N ARG A 73 1.40 -3.39 13.44
CA ARG A 73 0.29 -4.26 13.86
C ARG A 73 -0.62 -4.63 12.70
N GLU A 74 -1.24 -5.78 12.84
CA GLU A 74 -2.31 -6.21 11.94
C GLU A 74 -3.60 -5.47 12.29
N VAL A 75 -4.26 -4.91 11.29
CA VAL A 75 -5.51 -4.17 11.41
C VAL A 75 -6.46 -4.52 10.28
N LYS A 76 -7.76 -4.29 10.51
CA LYS A 76 -8.76 -4.29 9.46
C LYS A 76 -8.82 -2.88 8.85
N LEU A 77 -8.28 -2.71 7.66
CA LEU A 77 -8.21 -1.43 6.98
C LEU A 77 -9.39 -1.32 5.99
N GLU A 78 -10.46 -0.67 6.42
CA GLU A 78 -11.60 -0.37 5.56
C GLU A 78 -11.47 1.03 4.98
N LEU A 79 -11.35 1.12 3.66
CA LEU A 79 -11.14 2.35 2.93
C LEU A 79 -12.26 2.55 1.90
N GLU A 80 -12.71 3.78 1.75
CA GLU A 80 -13.64 4.20 0.70
C GLU A 80 -12.90 5.12 -0.27
N PHE A 81 -12.99 4.82 -1.56
CA PHE A 81 -12.41 5.66 -2.60
C PHE A 81 -13.01 7.07 -2.53
N LYS A 82 -12.15 8.09 -2.67
CA LYS A 82 -12.56 9.49 -2.65
C LYS A 82 -12.33 10.17 -4.00
N ARG A 83 -11.11 10.13 -4.53
CA ARG A 83 -10.73 10.79 -5.79
C ARG A 83 -9.38 10.33 -6.30
N TYR A 84 -9.05 10.70 -7.53
CA TYR A 84 -7.69 10.66 -8.03
C TYR A 84 -6.98 11.98 -7.74
N GLU A 85 -5.71 11.92 -7.35
CA GLU A 85 -4.90 13.11 -7.11
C GLU A 85 -3.43 12.84 -7.45
N THR A 86 -2.66 13.90 -7.71
CA THR A 86 -1.22 13.75 -8.00
C THR A 86 -0.45 13.56 -6.69
N TYR A 87 0.29 12.46 -6.58
CA TYR A 87 1.18 12.14 -5.46
C TYR A 87 2.46 11.50 -5.98
N GLU A 88 3.62 12.03 -5.56
CA GLU A 88 4.94 11.64 -6.09
C GLU A 88 4.98 11.62 -7.63
N ASP A 89 4.50 12.70 -8.27
CA ASP A 89 4.46 12.91 -9.72
C ASP A 89 3.60 11.91 -10.51
N LYS A 90 2.75 11.15 -9.82
CA LYS A 90 1.83 10.17 -10.43
C LYS A 90 0.41 10.40 -9.99
N ILE A 91 -0.55 10.11 -10.87
CA ILE A 91 -1.97 10.06 -10.49
C ILE A 91 -2.19 8.83 -9.62
N ARG A 92 -2.63 9.05 -8.38
CA ARG A 92 -2.88 8.00 -7.38
C ARG A 92 -4.31 8.08 -6.87
N GLU A 93 -4.83 6.93 -6.47
CA GLU A 93 -6.12 6.82 -5.81
C GLU A 93 -5.99 7.30 -4.36
N VAL A 94 -6.88 8.22 -3.98
CA VAL A 94 -7.01 8.72 -2.61
C VAL A 94 -8.25 8.11 -1.99
N TYR A 95 -8.07 7.57 -0.80
CA TYR A 95 -9.09 6.91 0.00
C TYR A 95 -9.30 7.65 1.32
N LYS A 96 -10.48 7.47 1.90
CA LYS A 96 -10.82 7.89 3.27
C LYS A 96 -11.17 6.66 4.11
N PRO A 97 -10.85 6.63 5.42
CA PRO A 97 -11.29 5.55 6.30
C PRO A 97 -12.81 5.40 6.32
N LYS A 98 -13.27 4.15 6.33
CA LYS A 98 -14.68 3.80 6.49
C LYS A 98 -14.93 3.41 7.95
N GLY A 99 -15.91 4.05 8.58
CA GLY A 99 -16.33 3.73 9.95
C GLY A 99 -15.51 4.37 11.08
N LEU A 100 -15.90 4.07 12.32
CA LEU A 100 -15.37 4.62 13.58
C LEU A 100 -14.27 3.75 14.23
N LEU A 101 -13.94 2.59 13.64
CA LEU A 101 -13.13 1.55 14.31
C LEU A 101 -11.63 1.64 13.97
N ALA A 102 -10.93 2.37 14.83
CA ALA A 102 -9.89 1.84 15.73
C ALA A 102 -8.42 1.66 15.28
N TYR A 103 -7.97 2.22 14.15
CA TYR A 103 -6.52 2.55 13.99
C TYR A 103 -6.25 4.00 13.58
N THR A 104 -7.21 4.61 12.89
CA THR A 104 -7.01 5.86 12.16
C THR A 104 -7.56 7.07 12.93
N THR A 105 -7.13 7.29 14.17
CA THR A 105 -7.45 8.56 14.87
C THR A 105 -6.65 9.74 14.31
N ALA A 106 -5.55 9.50 13.59
CA ALA A 106 -4.69 10.54 13.03
C ALA A 106 -4.98 10.87 11.55
N ALA A 107 -5.00 9.84 10.69
CA ALA A 107 -5.01 10.02 9.24
C ALA A 107 -6.43 10.15 8.66
N ARG A 108 -6.72 11.28 8.00
CA ARG A 108 -8.00 11.54 7.33
C ARG A 108 -8.09 11.01 5.90
N GLU A 109 -6.94 10.83 5.25
CA GLU A 109 -6.86 10.38 3.86
C GLU A 109 -5.62 9.51 3.66
N TYR A 110 -5.78 8.47 2.85
CA TYR A 110 -4.74 7.53 2.44
C TYR A 110 -4.53 7.59 0.94
N VAL A 111 -3.28 7.49 0.52
CA VAL A 111 -2.90 7.40 -0.89
C VAL A 111 -2.46 5.98 -1.17
N ARG A 112 -3.04 5.36 -2.20
CA ARG A 112 -2.59 4.07 -2.70
C ARG A 112 -1.36 4.28 -3.59
N ILE A 113 -0.20 3.83 -3.12
CA ILE A 113 1.07 3.96 -3.84
C ILE A 113 1.48 2.67 -4.57
N LEU A 114 0.83 1.55 -4.24
CA LEU A 114 0.86 0.27 -4.95
C LEU A 114 -0.55 -0.28 -5.07
#